data_AF-A0A7Y4TK63-F1
#
_entry.id   AF-A0A7Y4TK63-F1
#
_cell.length_a   1.000
_cell.length_b   1.000
_cell.length_c   1.000
_cell.angle_alpha   90.00
_cell.angle_beta   90.00
_cell.angle_gamma   90.00
#
_symmetry.space_group_name_H-M   'P 1'
#
loop_
_entity.id
_entity.type
_entity.pdbx_description
1 polymer ?
#
loop_
_entity_poly.entity_id
_entity_poly.type
_entity_poly.pdbx_seq_one_letter_code
_entity_poly.pdbx_strand_id
1 'polypeptide(L)' 'MLLTAPRVSVPVSDTVLGRVRSEFHEMPGLRLTVRQAARLFGLSPASSEAALGVLAGAGVLRVSNGVFTVAQPAG' A
#
# COMPACT_ATOMS: atom_id res chain seq x y z
N MET A 1 7.72 -3.64 -22.85
CA MET A 1 6.55 -4.41 -22.36
C MET A 1 7.02 -5.30 -21.22
N LEU A 2 6.99 -4.83 -19.97
CA LEU A 2 7.41 -5.65 -18.81
C LEU A 2 6.16 -6.27 -18.17
N LEU A 3 6.03 -7.59 -18.35
CA LEU A 3 5.10 -8.42 -17.61
C LEU A 3 5.67 -8.60 -16.21
N THR A 4 5.03 -7.99 -15.20
CA THR A 4 5.35 -8.31 -13.79
C THR A 4 4.82 -9.71 -13.53
N ALA A 5 5.72 -10.65 -13.22
CA ALA A 5 5.33 -12.01 -12.86
C ALA A 5 4.42 -11.98 -11.61
N PRO A 6 3.43 -12.90 -11.49
CA PRO A 6 2.62 -12.97 -10.28
C PRO A 6 3.53 -13.33 -9.10
N ARG A 7 3.75 -12.38 -8.19
CA ARG A 7 4.36 -12.67 -6.90
C ARG A 7 3.36 -13.50 -6.11
N VAL A 8 3.82 -14.62 -5.55
CA VAL A 8 3.07 -15.40 -4.57
C VAL A 8 2.47 -14.44 -3.54
N SER A 9 1.14 -14.40 -3.45
CA SER A 9 0.43 -13.46 -2.58
C SER A 9 0.64 -13.88 -1.13
N VAL A 10 1.36 -13.06 -0.37
CA VAL A 10 1.42 -13.19 1.09
C VAL A 10 0.03 -12.82 1.63
N PRO A 11 -0.66 -13.71 2.37
CA PRO A 11 -1.93 -13.35 2.97
C PRO A 11 -1.72 -12.22 4.00
N VAL A 12 -2.42 -11.10 3.81
CA VAL A 12 -2.44 -9.96 4.72
C VAL A 12 -3.80 -9.97 5.42
N SER A 13 -3.82 -9.86 6.75
CA SER A 13 -5.08 -9.85 7.50
C SER A 13 -5.85 -8.54 7.33
N ASP A 14 -7.18 -8.61 7.45
CA ASP A 14 -8.06 -7.43 7.41
C ASP A 14 -7.70 -6.38 8.45
N THR A 15 -7.20 -6.79 9.62
CA THR A 15 -6.72 -5.88 10.67
C THR A 15 -5.54 -5.04 10.19
N VAL A 16 -4.58 -5.65 9.47
CA VAL A 16 -3.43 -4.93 8.92
C VAL A 16 -3.88 -4.00 7.79
N LEU A 17 -4.75 -4.47 6.90
CA LEU A 17 -5.30 -3.65 5.82
C LEU A 17 -6.07 -2.43 6.37
N GLY A 18 -6.87 -2.63 7.41
CA GLY A 18 -7.59 -1.58 8.11
C GLY A 18 -6.66 -0.52 8.69
N ARG A 19 -5.63 -0.94 9.43
CA ARG A 19 -4.65 -0.01 10.03
C ARG A 19 -3.92 0.81 8.96
N VAL A 20 -3.44 0.17 7.90
CA VAL A 20 -2.72 0.88 6.82
C VAL A 20 -3.65 1.86 6.12
N ARG A 21 -4.88 1.45 5.79
CA ARG A 21 -5.89 2.31 5.17
C ARG A 21 -6.21 3.53 6.03
N SER A 22 -6.44 3.34 7.34
CA SER A 22 -6.76 4.43 8.25
C SER A 22 -5.65 5.48 8.30
N GLU A 23 -4.39 5.06 8.35
CA GLU A 23 -3.25 6.00 8.39
C GLU A 23 -3.22 6.94 7.16
N PHE A 24 -3.45 6.39 5.97
CA PHE A 24 -3.54 7.21 4.74
C PHE A 24 -4.77 8.13 4.74
N HIS A 25 -5.88 7.70 5.33
CA HIS A 25 -7.09 8.51 5.41
C HIS A 25 -6.94 9.69 6.39
N GLU A 26 -6.35 9.45 7.55
CA GLU A 26 -6.08 10.49 8.55
C GLU A 26 -5.04 11.51 8.06
N MET A 27 -4.14 11.09 7.17
CA MET A 27 -3.09 11.94 6.60
C MET A 27 -3.15 11.92 5.06
N PRO A 28 -4.03 12.70 4.41
CA PRO A 28 -4.19 12.68 2.95
C PRO A 28 -2.94 13.10 2.17
N GLY A 29 -1.99 13.79 2.82
CA GLY A 29 -0.66 14.12 2.28
C GLY A 29 0.40 13.04 2.48
N LEU A 30 0.06 11.88 3.08
CA LEU A 30 1.01 10.82 3.40
C LEU A 30 1.54 10.16 2.12
N ARG A 31 2.86 10.01 2.06
CA ARG A 31 3.58 9.42 0.93
C ARG A 31 4.58 8.40 1.46
N LEU A 32 4.41 7.13 1.09
CA LEU A 32 5.26 6.06 1.60
C LEU A 32 5.78 5.18 0.47
N THR A 33 7.07 4.87 0.53
CA THR A 33 7.64 3.68 -0.12
C THR A 33 7.34 2.43 0.71
N VAL A 34 7.50 1.24 0.12
CA VAL A 34 7.38 -0.05 0.85
C VAL A 34 8.27 -0.08 2.10
N ARG A 35 9.52 0.41 1.99
CA ARG A 35 10.45 0.45 3.12
C ARG A 35 10.00 1.37 4.24
N GLN A 36 9.38 2.51 3.91
CA GLN A 36 8.84 3.42 4.92
C GLN A 36 7.59 2.83 5.58
N ALA A 37 6.71 2.20 4.81
CA ALA A 37 5.54 1.50 5.35
C ALA A 37 5.94 0.36 6.29
N ALA A 38 6.95 -0.44 5.94
CA ALA A 38 7.47 -1.51 6.80
C ALA A 38 7.90 -0.98 8.18
N ARG A 39 8.60 0.16 8.20
CA ARG A 39 9.03 0.82 9.44
C ARG A 39 7.84 1.41 10.22
N LEU A 40 6.94 2.12 9.54
CA LEU A 40 5.82 2.82 10.16
C LEU A 40 4.83 1.82 10.80
N PHE A 41 4.52 0.73 10.10
CA PHE A 41 3.53 -0.24 10.56
C PHE A 41 4.12 -1.41 11.35
N GLY A 42 5.45 -1.52 11.43
CA GLY A 42 6.12 -2.64 12.08
C GLY A 42 5.95 -3.97 11.34
N LEU A 43 5.97 -3.92 10.00
CA LEU A 43 5.71 -5.07 9.12
C LEU A 43 6.99 -5.50 8.39
N SER A 44 7.00 -6.74 7.90
CA SER A 44 8.03 -7.17 6.95
C SER A 44 7.89 -6.42 5.62
N PRO A 45 8.97 -6.23 4.83
CA PRO A 45 8.88 -5.62 3.51
C PRO A 45 7.86 -6.32 2.58
N ALA A 46 7.78 -7.65 2.65
CA ALA A 46 6.84 -8.43 1.84
C ALA A 46 5.38 -8.21 2.27
N SER A 47 5.10 -8.18 3.58
CA SER A 47 3.77 -7.88 4.11
C SER A 47 3.35 -6.44 3.80
N SER A 48 4.27 -5.48 3.85
CA SER A 48 4.00 -4.09 3.46
C SER A 48 3.72 -3.96 1.98
N GLU A 49 4.49 -4.61 1.12
CA GLU A 49 4.26 -4.60 -0.32
C GLU A 49 2.90 -5.23 -0.67
N ALA A 50 2.56 -6.35 -0.05
CA ALA A 50 1.27 -6.99 -0.24
C ALA A 50 0.10 -6.10 0.23
N ALA A 51 0.20 -5.50 1.42
CA ALA A 51 -0.85 -4.63 1.95
C ALA A 51 -1.07 -3.38 1.07
N LEU A 52 0.02 -2.72 0.68
CA LEU A 52 -0.04 -1.56 -0.22
C LEU A 52 -0.56 -1.94 -1.61
N GLY A 53 -0.17 -3.10 -2.12
CA GLY A 53 -0.64 -3.64 -3.39
C GLY A 53 -2.14 -3.94 -3.39
N VAL A 54 -2.67 -4.54 -2.32
CA VAL A 54 -4.11 -4.78 -2.15
C VAL A 54 -4.88 -3.45 -2.15
N LEU A 55 -4.44 -2.47 -1.37
CA LEU A 55 -5.10 -1.16 -1.30
C LEU A 55 -5.00 -0.38 -2.62
N ALA A 56 -3.89 -0.50 -3.35
CA ALA A 56 -3.75 0.09 -4.67
C ALA A 56 -4.65 -0.60 -5.71
N GLY A 57 -4.74 -1.94 -5.68
CA GLY A 57 -5.65 -2.70 -6.53
C GLY A 57 -7.13 -2.41 -6.26
N ALA A 58 -7.47 -2.05 -5.01
CA ALA A 58 -8.80 -1.61 -4.60
C ALA A 58 -9.08 -0.12 -4.91
N GLY A 59 -8.13 0.62 -5.49
CA GLY A 59 -8.28 2.04 -5.81
C GLY A 59 -8.25 2.99 -4.60
N VAL A 60 -7.88 2.50 -3.41
CA VAL A 60 -7.71 3.32 -2.21
C VAL A 60 -6.42 4.13 -2.29
N LEU A 61 -5.36 3.50 -2.82
CA LEU A 61 -4.06 4.12 -3.02
C LEU A 61 -3.72 4.22 -4.51
N ARG A 62 -2.87 5.17 -4.84
CA ARG A 62 -2.16 5.25 -6.13
C ARG A 62 -0.68 5.01 -5.88
N VAL A 63 -0.03 4.30 -6.79
CA VAL A 63 1.44 4.16 -6.82
C VAL A 63 2.02 4.96 -7.98
N SER A 64 3.06 5.75 -7.71
CA SER A 64 3.84 6.45 -8.74
C SER A 64 5.31 6.46 -8.34
N ASN A 65 6.20 5.99 -9.22
CA ASN A 65 7.64 5.87 -8.96
C ASN A 65 7.96 5.15 -7.63
N GLY A 66 7.20 4.11 -7.29
CA GLY A 66 7.37 3.33 -6.06
C GLY A 66 6.90 4.03 -4.78
N VAL A 67 6.25 5.19 -4.89
CA VAL A 67 5.65 5.93 -3.78
C VAL A 67 4.15 5.76 -3.82
N PHE A 68 3.56 5.36 -2.69
CA PHE A 68 2.13 5.19 -2.50
C PHE A 68 1.53 6.42 -1.83
N THR A 69 0.39 6.88 -2.34
CA THR A 69 -0.40 8.02 -1.84
C THR A 69 -1.89 7.68 -1.87
N VAL A 70 -2.73 8.42 -1.16
CA VAL A 70 -4.19 8.32 -1.32
C VAL A 70 -4.57 8.56 -2.79
N ALA A 71 -5.51 7.77 -3.31
CA ALA A 71 -6.15 8.06 -4.58
C ALA A 71 -7.11 9.24 -4.38
N GLN A 72 -6.82 10.41 -4.96
CA GLN A 72 -7.81 11.49 -5.02
C GLN A 72 -9.02 11.02 -5.84
N PRO A 73 -10.26 11.36 -5.44
CA PRO A 73 -11.41 11.18 -6.31
C PRO A 73 -11.13 11.90 -7.63
N ALA A 74 -11.33 11.21 -8.74
CA ALA A 74 -11.36 11.87 -10.04
C ALA A 74 -12.52 12.88 -9.98
N GLY A 75 -12.18 14.16 -10.06
CA GLY A 75 -13.17 15.24 -10.11
C GLY A 75 -14.06 15.15 -11.34
#